data_AF-A0A1A8AYT5-F1
#
_entry.id   AF-A0A1A8AYT5-F1
#
_cell.length_a   1.000
_cell.length_b   1.000
_cell.length_c   1.000
_cell.angle_alpha   90.00
_cell.angle_beta   90.00
_cell.angle_gamma   90.00
#
_symmetry.space_group_name_H-M   'P 1'
#
loop_
_entity.id
_entity.type
_entity.pdbx_description
1 polymer ?
#
loop_
_entity_poly.entity_id
_entity_poly.type
_entity_poly.pdbx_seq_one_letter_code
_entity_poly.pdbx_strand_id
1 'polypeptide(L)'
;CNDTLKEKYERVGAAEFARFIPDTMAELRIQAAQTLSMFGSTYLCERLFSLMKLNKTSHRNRLTDQHLHSILRISSAQSLTPNTDELVQKMRRHQVSGSSSDK
;
A
#
# COMPACT_ATOMS: atom_id res chain seq x y z
N CYS A 1 -3.07 25.92 -29.11
CA CYS A 1 -2.72 24.74 -28.29
C CYS A 1 -1.20 24.63 -28.31
N ASN A 2 -0.53 24.24 -27.21
CA ASN A 2 0.92 24.03 -27.25
C ASN A 2 1.18 22.63 -27.84
N ASP A 3 1.47 22.58 -29.14
CA ASP A 3 1.59 21.31 -29.89
C ASP A 3 2.68 20.40 -29.32
N THR A 4 3.73 20.98 -28.75
CA THR A 4 4.80 20.24 -28.05
C THR A 4 4.31 19.53 -26.80
N LEU A 5 3.46 20.20 -25.98
CA LEU A 5 2.89 19.59 -24.79
C LEU A 5 1.88 18.49 -25.16
N LYS A 6 1.12 18.71 -26.23
CA LYS A 6 0.19 17.71 -26.75
C LYS A 6 0.93 16.47 -27.22
N GLU A 7 1.95 16.62 -28.06
CA GLU A 7 2.78 15.50 -28.52
C GLU A 7 3.42 14.74 -27.34
N LYS A 8 3.92 15.47 -26.33
CA LYS A 8 4.46 14.85 -25.12
C LYS A 8 3.40 14.03 -24.38
N TYR A 9 2.20 14.57 -24.18
CA TYR A 9 1.11 13.87 -23.52
C TYR A 9 0.75 12.57 -24.25
N GLU A 10 0.58 12.62 -25.57
CA GLU A 10 0.28 11.43 -26.38
C GLU A 10 1.40 10.37 -26.28
N ARG A 11 2.66 10.80 -26.17
CA ARG A 11 3.80 9.88 -26.09
C ARG A 11 3.96 9.21 -24.73
N VAL A 12 3.79 9.95 -23.63
CA VAL A 12 4.10 9.44 -22.26
C VAL A 12 2.87 9.08 -21.44
N GLY A 13 1.69 9.53 -21.87
CA GLY A 13 0.43 9.33 -21.16
C GLY A 13 0.27 10.20 -19.91
N ALA A 14 -0.95 10.21 -19.36
CA ALA A 14 -1.33 11.08 -18.25
C ALA A 14 -0.50 10.88 -16.98
N ALA A 15 -0.13 9.63 -16.66
CA ALA A 15 0.60 9.27 -15.44
C ALA A 15 1.98 9.94 -15.34
N GLU A 16 2.66 10.08 -16.48
CA GLU A 16 4.04 10.56 -16.56
C GLU A 16 4.12 12.00 -17.07
N PHE A 17 3.08 12.48 -17.76
CA PHE A 17 3.04 13.81 -18.38
C PHE A 17 3.34 14.94 -17.40
N ALA A 18 2.84 14.85 -16.16
CA ALA A 18 3.00 15.89 -15.15
C ALA A 18 4.47 16.26 -14.86
N ARG A 19 5.41 15.33 -15.08
CA ARG A 19 6.85 15.54 -14.89
C ARG A 19 7.48 16.43 -15.96
N PHE A 20 6.80 16.61 -17.10
CA PHE A 20 7.30 17.36 -18.25
C PHE A 20 6.66 18.75 -18.40
N ILE A 21 5.77 19.14 -17.47
CA ILE A 21 5.15 20.47 -17.48
C ILE A 21 6.19 21.50 -17.00
N PRO A 22 6.45 22.57 -17.76
CA PRO A 22 7.39 23.62 -17.36
C PRO A 22 6.95 24.35 -16.09
N ASP A 23 7.92 24.89 -15.34
CA ASP A 23 7.68 25.67 -14.11
C ASP A 23 6.90 26.96 -14.34
N THR A 24 6.94 27.49 -15.57
CA THR A 24 6.15 28.65 -15.98
C THR A 24 4.64 28.38 -16.01
N MET A 25 4.23 27.10 -15.92
CA MET A 25 2.84 26.64 -15.93
C MET A 25 2.44 26.00 -14.59
N ALA A 26 2.69 26.72 -13.49
CA ALA A 26 2.45 26.23 -12.13
C ALA A 26 1.01 25.73 -11.89
N GLU A 27 -0.01 26.45 -12.39
CA GLU A 27 -1.41 26.05 -12.24
C GLU A 27 -1.70 24.69 -12.90
N LEU A 28 -1.16 24.48 -14.10
CA LEU A 28 -1.31 23.21 -14.82
C LEU A 28 -0.61 22.06 -14.07
N ARG A 29 0.53 22.32 -13.43
CA ARG A 29 1.21 21.34 -12.55
C ARG A 29 0.35 20.96 -11.35
N ILE A 30 -0.29 21.95 -10.71
CA ILE A 30 -1.18 21.71 -9.57
C ILE A 30 -2.38 20.86 -10.00
N GLN A 31 -3.02 21.21 -11.11
CA GLN A 31 -4.15 20.45 -11.64
C GLN A 31 -3.76 19.02 -12.01
N ALA A 32 -2.63 18.83 -12.72
CA ALA A 32 -2.14 17.50 -13.06
C ALA A 32 -1.85 16.66 -11.80
N ALA A 33 -1.23 17.26 -10.77
CA ALA A 33 -0.98 16.58 -9.50
C ALA A 33 -2.27 16.20 -8.77
N GLN A 34 -3.26 17.10 -8.73
CA GLN A 34 -4.58 16.82 -8.13
C GLN A 34 -5.29 15.68 -8.86
N THR A 35 -5.32 15.71 -10.19
CA THR A 35 -5.90 14.65 -11.02
C THR A 35 -5.22 13.31 -10.76
N LEU A 36 -3.88 13.27 -10.78
CA LEU A 36 -3.12 12.04 -10.46
C LEU A 36 -3.37 11.55 -9.03
N SER A 37 -3.49 12.47 -8.07
CA SER A 37 -3.79 12.13 -6.68
C SER A 37 -5.20 11.54 -6.52
N MET A 38 -6.21 12.05 -7.26
CA MET A 38 -7.56 11.50 -7.24
C MET A 38 -7.57 10.05 -7.73
N PHE A 39 -6.86 9.76 -8.84
CA PHE A 39 -6.69 8.38 -9.32
C PHE A 39 -5.99 7.49 -8.29
N GLY A 40 -4.93 8.01 -7.65
CA GLY A 40 -4.23 7.30 -6.59
C GLY A 40 -5.12 6.98 -5.38
N SER A 41 -5.88 7.96 -4.88
CA SER A 41 -6.75 7.77 -3.72
C SER A 41 -7.89 6.79 -4.00
N THR A 42 -8.51 6.86 -5.18
CA THR A 42 -9.59 5.94 -5.55
C THR A 42 -9.06 4.51 -5.67
N TYR A 43 -7.92 4.32 -6.35
CA TYR A 43 -7.27 3.01 -6.44
C TYR A 43 -6.93 2.44 -5.05
N LEU A 44 -6.38 3.27 -4.15
CA LEU A 44 -6.05 2.84 -2.79
C LEU A 44 -7.30 2.42 -2.00
N CYS A 45 -8.40 3.18 -2.12
CA CYS A 45 -9.67 2.84 -1.49
C CYS A 45 -10.29 1.55 -2.04
N GLU A 46 -10.29 1.37 -3.37
CA GLU A 46 -10.80 0.16 -4.01
C GLU A 46 -9.96 -1.07 -3.66
N ARG A 47 -8.64 -0.92 -3.68
CA ARG A 47 -7.69 -1.96 -3.24
C ARG A 47 -7.94 -2.31 -1.77
N LEU A 48 -8.11 -1.31 -0.90
CA LEU A 48 -8.43 -1.52 0.50
C LEU A 48 -9.73 -2.31 0.68
N PHE A 49 -10.81 -1.91 0.00
CA PHE A 49 -12.09 -2.60 0.10
C PHE A 49 -12.01 -4.04 -0.38
N SER A 50 -11.26 -4.29 -1.45
CA SER A 50 -11.00 -5.63 -1.96
C SER A 50 -10.21 -6.48 -0.95
N LEU A 51 -9.19 -5.90 -0.30
CA LEU A 51 -8.44 -6.56 0.77
C LEU A 51 -9.30 -6.85 2.00
N MET A 52 -10.19 -5.92 2.38
CA MET A 52 -11.14 -6.15 3.48
C MET A 52 -12.08 -7.32 3.18
N LYS A 53 -12.60 -7.42 1.95
CA LYS A 53 -13.41 -8.56 1.51
C LYS A 53 -12.63 -9.88 1.59
N LEU A 54 -11.38 -9.91 1.14
CA LEU A 54 -10.51 -11.10 1.22
C LEU A 54 -10.22 -11.51 2.67
N ASN A 55 -10.00 -10.54 3.56
CA ASN A 55 -9.69 -10.81 4.97
C ASN A 55 -10.92 -11.22 5.80
N LYS A 56 -12.13 -10.93 5.32
CA LYS A 56 -13.37 -11.34 5.95
C LYS A 56 -13.71 -12.75 5.48
N THR A 57 -13.42 -13.73 6.31
CA THR A 57 -13.71 -15.15 6.03
C THR A 57 -14.93 -15.61 6.83
N SER A 58 -15.45 -16.81 6.52
CA SER A 58 -16.55 -17.42 7.30
C SER A 58 -16.20 -17.66 8.77
N HIS A 59 -14.91 -17.73 9.10
CA HIS A 59 -14.41 -17.92 10.46
C HIS A 59 -13.95 -16.59 11.10
N ARG A 60 -13.85 -15.51 10.31
CA ARG A 60 -13.38 -14.19 10.74
C ARG A 60 -14.35 -13.11 10.28
N ASN A 61 -15.43 -12.98 11.04
CA ASN A 61 -16.56 -12.15 10.67
C ASN A 61 -16.38 -10.69 11.12
N ARG A 62 -15.40 -10.42 12.00
CA ARG A 62 -15.13 -9.12 12.61
C ARG A 62 -13.70 -8.65 12.30
N LEU A 63 -13.58 -7.51 11.63
CA LEU A 63 -12.35 -6.74 11.49
C LEU A 63 -12.42 -5.59 12.50
N THR A 64 -11.54 -5.56 13.49
CA THR A 64 -11.44 -4.38 14.36
C THR A 64 -10.54 -3.33 13.70
N ASP A 65 -10.61 -2.09 14.16
CA ASP A 65 -9.79 -0.97 13.66
C ASP A 65 -8.29 -1.29 13.71
N GLN A 66 -7.82 -1.95 14.78
CA GLN A 66 -6.44 -2.40 14.90
C GLN A 66 -6.04 -3.42 13.82
N HIS A 67 -6.94 -4.33 13.46
CA HIS A 67 -6.72 -5.30 12.38
C HIS A 67 -6.69 -4.59 11.03
N LEU A 68 -7.62 -3.68 10.78
CA LEU A 68 -7.69 -2.89 9.55
C LEU A 68 -6.41 -2.08 9.35
N HIS A 69 -5.95 -1.40 10.41
CA HIS A 69 -4.71 -0.64 10.41
C HIS A 69 -3.49 -1.50 10.08
N SER A 70 -3.42 -2.71 10.65
CA SER A 70 -2.33 -3.65 10.37
C SER A 70 -2.34 -4.14 8.92
N ILE A 71 -3.52 -4.48 8.38
CA ILE A 71 -3.69 -4.92 6.98
C ILE A 71 -3.28 -3.80 6.02
N LEU A 72 -3.71 -2.57 6.30
CA LEU A 72 -3.34 -1.39 5.51
C LEU A 72 -1.83 -1.19 5.46
N ARG A 73 -1.18 -1.19 6.63
CA ARG A 73 0.28 -1.03 6.73
C ARG A 73 1.04 -2.09 5.93
N ILE A 74 0.62 -3.36 6.01
CA ILE A 74 1.27 -4.45 5.27
C ILE A 74 1.04 -4.28 3.76
N SER A 75 -0.16 -3.87 3.35
CA SER A 75 -0.54 -3.82 1.93
C SER A 75 0.04 -2.60 1.18
N SER A 76 0.31 -1.51 1.90
CA SER A 76 0.87 -0.27 1.34
C SER A 76 2.39 -0.15 1.51
N ALA A 77 3.02 -0.98 2.36
CA ALA A 77 4.46 -0.96 2.54
C ALA A 77 5.18 -1.38 1.24
N GLN A 78 6.13 -0.56 0.79
CA GLN A 78 7.02 -0.91 -0.32
C GLN A 78 8.06 -1.97 0.09
N SER A 79 8.45 -1.96 1.36
CA SER A 79 9.33 -2.96 1.97
C SER A 79 8.92 -3.21 3.41
N LEU A 80 8.60 -4.45 3.75
CA LEU A 80 8.37 -4.89 5.12
C LEU A 80 9.29 -6.09 5.38
N THR A 81 10.34 -5.88 6.17
CA THR A 81 11.23 -6.96 6.61
C THR A 81 10.73 -7.46 7.97
N PRO A 82 10.22 -8.70 8.08
CA PRO A 82 9.86 -9.25 9.37
C PRO A 82 11.13 -9.42 10.23
N ASN A 83 11.05 -9.06 11.51
CA ASN A 83 12.12 -9.34 12.46
C ASN A 83 12.08 -10.84 12.83
N THR A 84 12.68 -11.68 11.99
CA THR A 84 12.67 -13.13 12.16
C THR A 84 13.40 -13.56 13.42
N ASP A 85 14.48 -12.87 13.79
CA ASP A 85 15.28 -13.21 14.98
C ASP A 85 14.49 -13.00 16.27
N GLU A 86 13.78 -11.87 16.39
CA GLU A 86 12.90 -11.62 17.53
C GLU A 86 11.75 -12.65 17.59
N LEU A 87 11.18 -13.00 16.44
CA LEU A 87 10.13 -14.01 16.37
C LEU A 87 10.63 -15.39 16.84
N VAL A 88 11.81 -15.81 16.39
CA VAL A 88 12.45 -17.07 16.80
C VAL A 88 12.76 -17.06 18.30
N GLN A 89 13.28 -15.95 18.84
CA GLN A 89 13.54 -15.83 20.27
C GLN A 89 12.26 -15.94 21.12
N LYS A 90 11.16 -15.30 20.70
CA LYS A 90 9.87 -15.41 21.41
C LYS A 90 9.31 -16.84 21.34
N MET A 91 9.43 -17.52 20.20
CA MET A 91 8.94 -18.89 20.03
C MET A 91 9.72 -19.89 20.91
N ARG A 92 11.05 -19.74 20.99
CA ARG A 92 11.93 -20.54 21.87
C ARG A 92 11.53 -20.42 23.34
N ARG A 93 11.10 -19.24 23.79
CA ARG A 93 10.67 -19.00 25.18
C ARG A 93 9.34 -19.66 25.55
N HIS A 94 8.49 -20.01 24.58
CA HIS A 94 7.18 -20.62 24.81
C HIS A 94 7.15 -22.14 24.57
N GLN A 95 8.21 -22.75 24.02
CA GLN A 95 8.37 -24.20 23.99
C GLN A 95 8.91 -24.72 25.32
N VAL A 96 8.04 -24.74 26.35
CA VAL A 96 8.25 -25.57 27.54
C VAL A 96 6.94 -26.25 27.90
N SER A 97 6.70 -27.41 27.30
CA SER A 97 5.96 -28.50 27.94
C SER A 97 6.28 -29.79 27.22
N GLY A 98 6.86 -30.74 27.95
CA GLY A 98 6.92 -32.15 27.55
C GLY A 98 8.31 -32.74 27.29
N SER A 99 9.12 -32.92 28.33
CA SER A 99 9.71 -34.25 28.60
C SER A 99 10.27 -34.27 30.03
N SER A 100 9.42 -34.62 30.98
CA SER A 100 9.85 -35.36 32.15
C SER A 100 10.48 -36.66 31.64
N SER A 101 11.80 -36.73 31.58
CA SER A 101 12.51 -38.00 31.52
C SER A 101 13.05 -38.26 32.91
N ASP A 102 12.27 -39.03 33.67
CA ASP A 102 12.76 -39.77 34.82
C ASP A 102 13.97 -40.61 34.38
N LYS A 103 15.10 -40.44 35.06
CA LYS A 103 16.03 -41.50 35.51
C LYS A 103 17.09 -40.93 36.43
#